data_AF-A0A4R4SER0-F1
#
_entry.id   AF-A0A4R4SER0-F1
#
_cell.length_a   1.000
_cell.length_b   1.000
_cell.length_c   1.000
_cell.angle_alpha   90.00
_cell.angle_beta   90.00
_cell.angle_gamma   90.00
#
_symmetry.space_group_name_H-M   'P 1'
#
loop_
_entity.id
_entity.type
_entity.pdbx_description
1 polymer ?
#
loop_
_entity_poly.entity_id
_entity_poly.type
_entity_poly.pdbx_seq_one_letter_code
_entity_poly.pdbx_strand_id
1 'polypeptide(L)'
;MLRSPRIRCPATREDLRRVEINHVDFDGEVARGVLVVNQDIADSVVRVFTRLFEEGFPIRRMRPVEEYDGDNNASTADESPHANGRAIDINPWENPWRDLRCACWSPSGEFSAREEGRGKILEGGFVWRTFFDEGWIWENIDVPDYMHFDTGYPSGPFTPEVARQNQEAVEAGQAAAEAAAPPQTPRDPRVRGDRPAP
;
A
#
# COMPACT_ATOMS: atom_id res chain seq x y z
N MET A 1 -32.29 -4.85 -33.41
CA MET A 1 -32.12 -4.89 -31.95
C MET A 1 -30.63 -4.95 -31.65
N LEU A 2 -30.02 -3.81 -31.33
CA LEU A 2 -28.62 -3.75 -30.92
C LEU A 2 -28.53 -4.34 -29.52
N ARG A 3 -27.78 -5.44 -29.36
CA ARG A 3 -27.50 -6.01 -28.04
C ARG A 3 -26.57 -5.05 -27.32
N SER A 4 -27.04 -4.54 -26.18
CA SER A 4 -26.22 -3.80 -25.22
C SER A 4 -24.96 -4.60 -24.89
N PRO A 5 -23.75 -4.00 -24.85
CA PRO A 5 -22.57 -4.73 -24.40
C PRO A 5 -22.81 -5.19 -22.96
N ARG A 6 -22.52 -6.47 -22.69
CA ARG A 6 -22.54 -6.98 -21.32
C ARG A 6 -21.50 -6.18 -20.53
N ILE A 7 -21.97 -5.36 -19.58
CA ILE A 7 -21.13 -4.78 -18.53
C ILE A 7 -20.46 -5.98 -17.86
N ARG A 8 -19.15 -6.12 -18.08
CA ARG A 8 -18.36 -7.20 -17.51
C ARG A 8 -17.91 -6.66 -16.16
N CYS A 9 -18.44 -7.19 -15.07
CA CYS A 9 -17.87 -6.91 -13.74
C CYS A 9 -16.36 -7.21 -13.82
N PRO A 10 -15.48 -6.32 -13.35
CA PRO A 10 -14.06 -6.34 -13.69
C PRO A 10 -13.29 -7.52 -13.08
N ALA A 11 -13.86 -8.16 -12.05
CA ALA A 11 -13.46 -9.48 -11.61
C ALA A 11 -14.69 -10.37 -11.49
N THR A 12 -14.60 -11.60 -12.01
CA THR A 12 -15.54 -12.67 -11.69
C THR A 12 -15.03 -13.46 -10.49
N ARG A 13 -15.89 -14.25 -9.83
CA ARG A 13 -15.48 -15.14 -8.74
C ARG A 13 -14.32 -16.08 -9.13
N GLU A 14 -14.20 -16.40 -10.42
CA GLU A 14 -13.14 -17.24 -10.98
C GLU A 14 -11.77 -16.54 -11.01
N ASP A 15 -11.76 -15.21 -11.05
CA ASP A 15 -10.53 -14.40 -11.07
C ASP A 15 -9.97 -14.16 -9.66
N LEU A 16 -10.73 -14.45 -8.61
CA LEU A 16 -10.33 -14.19 -7.22
C LEU A 16 -9.75 -15.44 -6.55
N ARG A 17 -8.82 -15.22 -5.63
CA ARG A 17 -8.19 -16.23 -4.77
C ARG A 17 -8.26 -15.78 -3.33
N ARG A 18 -8.64 -16.71 -2.46
CA ARG A 18 -8.57 -16.54 -1.01
C ARG A 18 -7.18 -16.98 -0.56
N VAL A 19 -6.39 -16.04 -0.05
CA VAL A 19 -5.04 -16.27 0.45
C VAL A 19 -5.10 -16.21 1.97
N GLU A 20 -4.60 -17.26 2.64
CA GLU A 20 -4.51 -17.30 4.09
C GLU A 20 -3.06 -17.16 4.55
N ILE A 21 -2.76 -16.17 5.37
CA ILE A 21 -1.38 -15.77 5.71
C ILE A 21 -1.24 -15.61 7.21
N ASN A 22 -0.06 -15.95 7.74
CA ASN A 22 0.27 -15.63 9.12
C ASN A 22 0.79 -14.18 9.19
N HIS A 23 0.40 -13.44 10.22
CA HIS A 23 0.92 -12.11 10.49
C HIS A 23 1.23 -11.97 11.98
N VAL A 24 2.08 -10.99 12.31
CA VAL A 24 2.26 -10.53 13.68
C VAL A 24 1.22 -9.44 13.93
N ASP A 25 0.47 -9.54 15.01
CA ASP A 25 -0.52 -8.54 15.38
C ASP A 25 0.08 -7.37 16.19
N PHE A 26 -0.79 -6.47 16.64
CA PHE A 26 -0.37 -5.33 17.47
C PHE A 26 -0.09 -5.69 18.93
N ASP A 27 -0.28 -6.93 19.36
CA ASP A 27 0.20 -7.42 20.65
C ASP A 27 1.54 -8.17 20.51
N GLY A 28 1.97 -8.43 19.27
CA GLY A 28 3.21 -9.14 18.95
C GLY A 28 3.00 -10.65 18.77
N GLU A 29 1.75 -11.10 18.76
CA GLU A 29 1.38 -12.50 18.66
C GLU A 29 1.16 -12.91 17.18
N VAL A 30 1.33 -14.19 16.90
CA VAL A 30 1.07 -14.73 15.56
C VAL A 30 -0.43 -14.97 15.38
N ALA A 31 -1.01 -14.33 14.37
CA ALA A 31 -2.40 -14.49 13.99
C ALA A 31 -2.56 -14.99 12.54
N ARG A 32 -3.67 -15.68 12.27
CA ARG A 32 -4.06 -16.11 10.92
C ARG A 32 -4.97 -15.05 10.31
N GLY A 33 -4.59 -14.54 9.14
CA GLY A 33 -5.35 -13.57 8.36
C GLY A 33 -5.79 -14.14 7.02
N VAL A 34 -6.76 -13.47 6.40
CA VAL A 34 -7.33 -13.85 5.10
C VAL A 34 -7.44 -12.63 4.21
N LEU A 35 -6.97 -12.75 2.97
CA LEU A 35 -7.15 -11.78 1.90
C LEU A 35 -7.89 -12.44 0.73
N VAL A 36 -8.74 -11.68 0.04
CA VAL A 36 -9.35 -12.09 -1.23
C VAL A 36 -8.80 -11.15 -2.29
N VAL A 37 -8.02 -11.69 -3.22
CA VAL A 37 -7.24 -10.94 -4.20
C VAL A 37 -7.40 -11.54 -5.58
N ASN A 38 -7.05 -10.80 -6.62
CA ASN A 38 -7.00 -11.34 -7.97
C ASN A 38 -5.92 -12.43 -8.06
N GLN A 39 -6.18 -13.46 -8.88
CA GLN A 39 -5.30 -14.61 -9.06
C GLN A 39 -3.92 -14.22 -9.57
N ASP A 40 -3.80 -13.12 -10.33
CA ASP A 40 -2.54 -12.66 -10.90
C ASP A 40 -1.62 -11.95 -9.88
N ILE A 41 -2.17 -11.48 -8.76
CA ILE A 41 -1.37 -10.91 -7.66
C ILE A 41 -1.19 -11.87 -6.48
N ALA A 42 -1.90 -13.00 -6.45
CA ALA A 42 -1.94 -13.90 -5.29
C ALA A 42 -0.54 -14.34 -4.82
N ASP A 43 0.34 -14.74 -5.75
CA ASP A 43 1.69 -15.16 -5.41
C ASP A 43 2.57 -14.00 -4.91
N SER A 44 2.38 -12.80 -5.46
CA SER A 44 3.09 -11.60 -5.01
C SER A 44 2.65 -11.20 -3.60
N VAL A 45 1.34 -11.22 -3.32
CA VAL A 45 0.79 -11.01 -1.98
C VAL A 45 1.38 -12.00 -0.98
N VAL A 46 1.47 -13.29 -1.31
CA VAL A 46 2.10 -14.27 -0.43
C VAL A 46 3.55 -13.90 -0.12
N ARG A 47 4.36 -13.51 -1.12
CA ARG A 47 5.75 -13.10 -0.91
C ARG A 47 5.89 -11.85 -0.04
N VAL A 48 5.10 -10.81 -0.33
CA VAL A 48 5.05 -9.57 0.44
C VAL A 48 4.73 -9.85 1.91
N PHE A 49 3.62 -10.51 2.18
CA PHE A 49 3.18 -10.72 3.56
C PHE A 49 4.04 -11.75 4.31
N THR A 50 4.71 -12.66 3.61
CA THR A 50 5.74 -13.52 4.22
C THR A 50 6.91 -12.68 4.72
N ARG A 51 7.42 -11.74 3.90
CA ARG A 51 8.49 -10.82 4.32
C ARG A 51 8.05 -9.93 5.49
N LEU A 52 6.82 -9.41 5.45
CA LEU A 52 6.27 -8.62 6.56
C LEU A 52 6.20 -9.43 7.86
N PHE A 53 5.77 -10.69 7.77
CA PHE A 53 5.70 -11.61 8.91
C PHE A 53 7.10 -11.94 9.47
N GLU A 54 8.06 -12.25 8.60
CA GLU A 54 9.44 -12.58 8.99
C GLU A 54 10.15 -11.41 9.70
N GLU A 55 9.89 -10.17 9.28
CA GLU A 55 10.40 -8.96 9.94
C GLU A 55 9.60 -8.58 11.21
N GLY A 56 8.47 -9.25 11.46
CA GLY A 56 7.58 -8.95 12.57
C GLY A 56 6.87 -7.60 12.46
N PHE A 57 6.63 -7.12 11.22
CA PHE A 57 5.86 -5.91 11.00
C PHE A 57 4.41 -6.11 11.50
N PRO A 58 3.93 -5.26 12.44
CA PRO A 58 2.62 -5.46 13.05
C PRO A 58 1.49 -5.07 12.09
N ILE A 59 0.55 -5.99 11.89
CA ILE A 59 -0.68 -5.78 11.13
C ILE A 59 -1.86 -5.82 12.10
N ARG A 60 -2.68 -4.77 12.10
CA ARG A 60 -3.73 -4.59 13.10
C ARG A 60 -4.81 -5.64 12.95
N ARG A 61 -5.26 -5.87 11.71
CA ARG A 61 -6.26 -6.88 11.33
C ARG A 61 -6.07 -7.24 9.86
N MET A 62 -6.32 -8.50 9.52
CA MET A 62 -6.37 -9.00 8.15
C MET A 62 -7.61 -9.89 8.00
N ARG A 63 -8.76 -9.26 7.79
CA ARG A 63 -10.06 -9.92 7.68
C ARG A 63 -10.75 -9.53 6.37
N PRO A 64 -11.45 -10.47 5.71
CA PRO A 64 -12.20 -10.19 4.50
C PRO A 64 -13.35 -9.23 4.78
N VAL A 65 -13.74 -8.44 3.77
CA VAL A 65 -14.88 -7.49 3.87
C VAL A 65 -16.20 -8.21 4.12
N GLU A 66 -16.31 -9.48 3.72
CA GLU A 66 -17.48 -10.33 3.96
C GLU A 66 -17.76 -10.58 5.45
N GLU A 67 -16.79 -10.36 6.34
CA GLU A 67 -17.00 -10.40 7.79
C GLU A 67 -17.56 -9.08 8.37
N TYR A 68 -17.69 -8.04 7.54
CA TYR A 68 -18.19 -6.72 7.91
C TYR A 68 -19.48 -6.36 7.14
N ASP A 69 -20.49 -7.22 7.16
CA ASP A 69 -21.86 -7.00 6.62
C ASP A 69 -21.96 -6.26 5.25
N GLY A 70 -20.91 -6.32 4.44
CA GLY A 70 -20.85 -5.78 3.08
C GLY A 70 -21.14 -4.28 2.93
N ASP A 71 -20.66 -3.40 3.82
CA ASP A 71 -20.76 -1.94 3.57
C ASP A 71 -19.73 -1.49 2.53
N ASN A 72 -20.08 -1.70 1.27
CA ASN A 72 -19.35 -1.19 0.12
C ASN A 72 -19.69 0.29 -0.06
N ASN A 73 -18.84 1.19 0.45
CA ASN A 73 -18.94 2.59 0.05
C ASN A 73 -18.69 2.64 -1.47
N ALA A 74 -19.76 2.83 -2.23
CA ALA A 74 -19.81 2.66 -3.67
C ALA A 74 -19.00 3.75 -4.39
N SER A 75 -17.70 3.52 -4.58
CA SER A 75 -16.99 4.00 -5.76
C SER A 75 -17.28 3.04 -6.91
N THR A 76 -17.59 3.57 -8.10
CA THR A 76 -17.97 2.81 -9.30
C THR A 76 -17.13 1.53 -9.46
N ALA A 77 -17.81 0.39 -9.41
CA ALA A 77 -17.22 -0.94 -9.30
C ALA A 77 -16.25 -1.34 -10.43
N ASP A 78 -16.13 -0.54 -11.49
CA ASP A 78 -15.31 -0.83 -12.66
C ASP A 78 -13.90 -0.21 -12.60
N GLU A 79 -13.64 0.77 -11.72
CA GLU A 79 -12.38 1.56 -11.72
C GLU A 79 -11.65 1.63 -10.36
N SER A 80 -12.25 1.13 -9.26
CA SER A 80 -11.53 1.05 -7.98
C SER A 80 -10.55 -0.14 -7.99
N PRO A 81 -9.25 0.07 -7.70
CA PRO A 81 -8.27 -1.01 -7.56
C PRO A 81 -8.71 -2.15 -6.64
N HIS A 82 -9.41 -1.83 -5.55
CA HIS A 82 -9.96 -2.79 -4.61
C HIS A 82 -11.11 -3.62 -5.21
N ALA A 83 -11.91 -3.05 -6.10
CA ALA A 83 -13.05 -3.73 -6.71
C ALA A 83 -12.65 -4.87 -7.66
N ASN A 84 -11.46 -4.79 -8.29
CA ASN A 84 -10.95 -5.84 -9.16
C ASN A 84 -9.96 -6.80 -8.45
N GLY A 85 -9.73 -6.57 -7.15
CA GLY A 85 -8.88 -7.38 -6.29
C GLY A 85 -7.39 -7.17 -6.48
N ARG A 86 -6.93 -6.02 -7.00
CA ARG A 86 -5.50 -5.73 -7.24
C ARG A 86 -4.95 -4.59 -6.40
N ALA A 87 -5.59 -4.29 -5.28
CA ALA A 87 -5.09 -3.37 -4.29
C ALA A 87 -5.07 -3.98 -2.89
N ILE A 88 -4.19 -3.44 -2.05
CA ILE A 88 -4.00 -3.81 -0.66
C ILE A 88 -3.90 -2.54 0.17
N ASP A 89 -4.71 -2.46 1.24
CA ASP A 89 -4.58 -1.42 2.26
C ASP A 89 -4.01 -2.02 3.54
N ILE A 90 -2.98 -1.38 4.12
CA ILE A 90 -2.35 -1.82 5.36
C ILE A 90 -2.58 -0.82 6.48
N ASN A 91 -3.12 -1.32 7.60
CA ASN A 91 -3.30 -0.57 8.84
C ASN A 91 -3.94 0.82 8.64
N PRO A 92 -5.20 0.92 8.15
CA PRO A 92 -5.81 2.23 7.82
C PRO A 92 -5.81 3.25 8.96
N TRP A 93 -5.83 2.80 10.22
CA TRP A 93 -5.76 3.69 11.38
C TRP A 93 -4.39 4.36 11.51
N GLU A 94 -3.31 3.61 11.31
CA GLU A 94 -1.93 4.09 11.32
C GLU A 94 -1.53 4.80 10.02
N ASN A 95 -2.20 4.46 8.92
CA ASN A 95 -1.94 4.94 7.56
C ASN A 95 -3.23 5.51 6.95
N PRO A 96 -3.72 6.66 7.44
CA PRO A 96 -4.97 7.24 6.97
C PRO A 96 -4.84 7.81 5.56
N TRP A 97 -5.97 7.94 4.89
CA TRP A 97 -6.08 8.62 3.60
C TRP A 97 -6.83 9.94 3.75
N ARG A 98 -6.67 10.85 2.78
CA ARG A 98 -7.30 12.16 2.80
C ARG A 98 -8.55 12.19 1.93
N ASP A 99 -9.72 12.29 2.57
CA ASP A 99 -10.99 12.39 1.88
C ASP A 99 -11.25 13.83 1.42
N LEU A 100 -11.21 14.05 0.10
CA LEU A 100 -11.43 15.36 -0.51
C LEU A 100 -12.86 15.88 -0.34
N ARG A 101 -13.85 15.02 -0.10
CA ARG A 101 -15.27 15.42 0.04
C ARG A 101 -15.49 16.22 1.32
N CYS A 102 -14.76 15.87 2.39
CA CYS A 102 -14.80 16.56 3.68
C CYS A 102 -13.52 17.36 3.98
N ALA A 103 -12.50 17.26 3.13
CA ALA A 103 -11.14 17.74 3.39
C ALA A 103 -10.56 17.22 4.72
N CYS A 104 -10.88 15.98 5.09
CA CYS A 104 -10.56 15.38 6.37
C CYS A 104 -9.78 14.07 6.22
N TRP A 105 -9.08 13.65 7.27
CA TRP A 105 -8.40 12.35 7.31
C TRP A 105 -9.38 11.26 7.70
N SER A 106 -9.28 10.11 7.04
CA SER A 106 -10.10 8.92 7.32
C SER A 106 -9.19 7.70 7.55
N PRO A 107 -9.47 6.85 8.55
CA PRO A 107 -10.57 6.92 9.52
C PRO A 107 -10.38 8.00 10.61
N SER A 108 -9.17 8.54 10.75
CA SER A 108 -8.83 9.61 11.70
C SER A 108 -7.56 10.33 11.26
N GLY A 109 -7.40 11.59 11.70
CA GLY A 109 -6.15 12.36 11.52
C GLY A 109 -5.07 12.06 12.55
N GLU A 110 -5.35 11.22 13.55
CA GLU A 110 -4.47 10.97 14.71
C GLU A 110 -3.05 10.56 14.29
N PHE A 111 -2.92 9.70 13.28
CA PHE A 111 -1.63 9.22 12.79
C PHE A 111 -1.19 9.88 11.49
N SER A 112 -1.82 10.97 11.03
CA SER A 112 -1.54 11.55 9.70
C SER A 112 -0.10 12.04 9.49
N ALA A 113 0.60 12.51 10.53
CA ALA A 113 2.00 12.92 10.42
C ALA A 113 2.88 11.75 9.91
N ARG A 114 3.72 11.97 8.89
CA ARG A 114 4.59 10.94 8.31
C ARG A 114 5.97 10.89 8.98
N GLU A 115 5.94 10.39 10.20
CA GLU A 115 7.11 10.05 11.04
C GLU A 115 7.12 8.55 11.37
N GLU A 116 8.28 8.04 11.81
CA GLU A 116 8.42 6.66 12.25
C GLU A 116 7.40 6.30 13.33
N GLY A 117 6.85 5.10 13.26
CA GLY A 117 5.89 4.62 14.23
C GLY A 117 5.43 3.20 13.92
N ARG A 118 4.94 2.53 14.95
CA ARG A 118 4.53 1.14 14.86
C ARG A 118 3.38 0.99 13.85
N GLY A 119 3.53 0.08 12.88
CA GLY A 119 2.52 -0.20 11.87
C GLY A 119 2.37 0.87 10.77
N LYS A 120 3.22 1.90 10.77
CA LYS A 120 3.18 2.98 9.78
C LYS A 120 4.02 2.65 8.55
N ILE A 121 3.57 3.15 7.40
CA ILE A 121 4.27 3.09 6.13
C ILE A 121 4.88 4.47 5.85
N LEU A 122 6.14 4.45 5.44
CA LEU A 122 6.93 5.61 5.04
C LEU A 122 7.62 5.31 3.71
N GLU A 123 7.82 6.35 2.89
CA GLU A 123 8.58 6.24 1.65
C GLU A 123 10.00 5.72 1.95
N GLY A 124 10.50 4.77 1.16
CA GLY A 124 11.79 4.11 1.40
C GLY A 124 11.83 3.21 2.65
N GLY A 125 10.76 3.16 3.45
CA GLY A 125 10.62 2.29 4.60
C GLY A 125 10.55 0.81 4.22
N PHE A 126 10.55 -0.07 5.23
CA PHE A 126 10.57 -1.52 5.01
C PHE A 126 9.35 -2.03 4.23
N VAL A 127 8.13 -1.61 4.63
CA VAL A 127 6.89 -2.02 3.94
C VAL A 127 6.90 -1.51 2.51
N TRP A 128 7.20 -0.22 2.31
CA TRP A 128 7.31 0.38 0.99
C TRP A 128 8.26 -0.40 0.08
N ARG A 129 9.49 -0.69 0.56
CA ARG A 129 10.47 -1.47 -0.20
C ARG A 129 9.97 -2.88 -0.51
N THR A 130 9.30 -3.53 0.45
CA THR A 130 8.78 -4.90 0.25
C THR A 130 7.76 -4.98 -0.89
N PHE A 131 6.87 -3.99 -0.99
CA PHE A 131 5.91 -3.87 -2.09
C PHE A 131 6.59 -3.45 -3.40
N PHE A 132 7.46 -2.45 -3.33
CA PHE A 132 8.23 -1.95 -4.46
C PHE A 132 9.09 -3.04 -5.13
N ASP A 133 9.78 -3.87 -4.34
CA ASP A 133 10.60 -5.01 -4.83
C ASP A 133 9.77 -6.04 -5.62
N GLU A 134 8.45 -6.04 -5.43
CA GLU A 134 7.50 -6.91 -6.12
C GLU A 134 6.81 -6.22 -7.30
N GLY A 135 7.04 -4.91 -7.50
CA GLY A 135 6.49 -4.11 -8.61
C GLY A 135 5.17 -3.41 -8.31
N TRP A 136 4.81 -3.29 -7.04
CA TRP A 136 3.64 -2.54 -6.61
C TRP A 136 3.91 -1.04 -6.56
N ILE A 137 2.86 -0.25 -6.70
CA ILE A 137 2.91 1.20 -6.64
C ILE A 137 2.26 1.66 -5.34
N TRP A 138 2.89 2.62 -4.68
CA TRP A 138 2.38 3.29 -3.48
C TRP A 138 1.99 4.73 -3.85
N GLU A 139 0.81 5.18 -3.41
CA GLU A 139 0.37 6.58 -3.53
C GLU A 139 0.56 7.24 -4.92
N ASN A 140 0.06 6.62 -5.99
CA ASN A 140 0.15 7.22 -7.35
C ASN A 140 -0.93 8.26 -7.68
N ILE A 141 -1.62 8.80 -6.67
CA ILE A 141 -2.67 9.80 -6.82
C ILE A 141 -2.27 11.08 -6.08
N ASP A 142 -2.79 12.23 -6.54
CA ASP A 142 -2.45 13.56 -5.99
C ASP A 142 -2.90 13.79 -4.53
N VAL A 143 -3.53 12.79 -3.92
CA VAL A 143 -4.14 12.85 -2.60
C VAL A 143 -3.49 11.80 -1.72
N PRO A 144 -3.00 12.15 -0.51
CA PRO A 144 -2.39 11.16 0.37
C PRO A 144 -3.31 9.98 0.66
N ASP A 145 -2.81 8.77 0.41
CA ASP A 145 -3.44 7.50 0.73
C ASP A 145 -2.40 6.52 1.27
N TYR A 146 -2.00 6.73 2.52
CA TYR A 146 -0.82 6.08 3.11
C TYR A 146 -0.93 4.55 3.19
N MET A 147 -2.14 4.01 3.23
CA MET A 147 -2.39 2.58 3.35
C MET A 147 -2.26 1.84 2.03
N HIS A 148 -2.38 2.55 0.90
CA HIS A 148 -2.78 1.96 -0.37
C HIS A 148 -1.62 1.55 -1.27
N PHE A 149 -1.63 0.29 -1.69
CA PHE A 149 -0.79 -0.22 -2.77
C PHE A 149 -1.65 -0.83 -3.87
N ASP A 150 -1.29 -0.57 -5.13
CA ASP A 150 -1.94 -1.17 -6.29
C ASP A 150 -0.95 -1.58 -7.40
N THR A 151 -1.49 -2.16 -8.47
CA THR A 151 -0.72 -2.62 -9.64
C THR A 151 -0.55 -1.55 -10.72
N GLY A 152 -0.92 -0.29 -10.44
CA GLY A 152 -1.02 0.83 -11.36
C GLY A 152 -2.41 1.47 -11.33
N TYR A 153 -2.51 2.73 -11.75
CA TYR A 153 -3.80 3.42 -11.89
C TYR A 153 -4.17 3.65 -13.37
N PRO A 154 -5.33 3.16 -13.84
CA PRO A 154 -6.21 2.21 -13.17
C PRO A 154 -5.58 0.81 -13.06
N SER A 155 -5.96 0.03 -12.04
CA SER A 155 -5.31 -1.27 -11.79
C SER A 155 -5.67 -2.30 -12.83
N GLY A 156 -4.64 -2.84 -13.49
CA GLY A 156 -4.76 -3.83 -14.55
C GLY A 156 -4.04 -5.14 -14.21
N PRO A 157 -4.09 -6.13 -15.13
CA PRO A 157 -3.46 -7.42 -14.94
C PRO A 157 -1.99 -7.31 -14.54
N PHE A 158 -1.61 -8.02 -13.48
CA PHE A 158 -0.25 -7.96 -12.95
C PHE A 158 0.60 -9.05 -13.59
N THR A 159 1.61 -8.64 -14.35
CA THR A 159 2.55 -9.54 -15.03
C THR A 159 3.97 -9.18 -14.65
N PRO A 160 4.96 -10.09 -14.82
CA PRO A 160 6.36 -9.76 -14.57
C PRO A 160 6.86 -8.54 -15.35
N GLU A 161 6.32 -8.32 -16.56
CA GLU A 161 6.63 -7.14 -17.37
C GLU A 161 6.10 -5.85 -16.73
N VAL A 162 4.83 -5.86 -16.30
CA VAL A 162 4.21 -4.71 -15.61
C VAL A 162 4.94 -4.41 -14.30
N ALA A 163 5.25 -5.43 -13.51
CA ALA A 163 6.02 -5.28 -12.27
C ALA A 163 7.37 -4.59 -12.52
N ARG A 164 8.13 -5.03 -13.54
CA ARG A 164 9.40 -4.40 -13.90
C ARG A 164 9.23 -2.95 -14.37
N GLN A 165 8.23 -2.68 -15.21
CA GLN A 165 7.96 -1.32 -15.70
C GLN A 165 7.61 -0.37 -14.55
N ASN A 166 6.83 -0.84 -13.57
CA ASN A 166 6.50 -0.07 -12.38
C ASN A 166 7.77 0.24 -11.56
N GLN A 167 8.66 -0.72 -11.40
CA GLN A 167 9.94 -0.52 -10.70
C GLN A 167 10.80 0.53 -11.38
N GLU A 168 11.02 0.39 -12.69
CA GLU A 168 11.79 1.33 -13.50
C GLU A 168 11.23 2.76 -13.41
N ALA A 169 9.89 2.91 -13.38
CA ALA A 169 9.24 4.22 -13.29
C ALA A 169 9.48 4.91 -11.94
N VAL A 170 9.39 4.16 -10.83
CA VAL A 170 9.66 4.69 -9.49
C VAL A 170 11.14 5.04 -9.34
N GLU A 171 12.06 4.18 -9.79
CA GLU A 171 13.50 4.46 -9.77
C GLU A 171 13.85 5.72 -10.57
N ALA A 172 13.27 5.89 -11.75
CA ALA A 172 13.44 7.09 -12.56
C ALA A 172 12.91 8.35 -11.85
N GLY A 173 11.77 8.24 -11.17
CA GLY A 173 11.19 9.32 -10.36
C GLY A 173 12.10 9.72 -9.18
N GLN A 174 12.64 8.73 -8.45
CA GLN A 174 13.58 8.96 -7.36
C GLN A 174 14.88 9.60 -7.84
N ALA A 175 15.43 9.13 -8.96
CA ALA A 175 16.63 9.71 -9.55
C ALA A 175 16.41 11.17 -10.00
N ALA A 176 15.23 11.47 -10.57
CA ALA A 176 14.86 12.83 -10.96
C ALA A 176 14.70 13.75 -9.73
N ALA A 177 14.09 13.27 -8.65
CA ALA A 177 13.95 14.01 -7.40
C ALA A 177 15.31 14.29 -6.74
N GLU A 178 16.22 13.31 -6.73
CA GLU A 178 17.58 13.47 -6.21
C GLU A 178 18.38 14.49 -7.04
N ALA A 179 18.28 14.43 -8.37
CA ALA A 179 18.93 15.39 -9.27
C ALA A 179 18.38 16.82 -9.11
N ALA A 180 17.11 16.98 -8.72
CA ALA A 180 16.47 18.27 -8.47
C ALA A 180 16.72 18.83 -7.06
N ALA A 181 17.23 18.01 -6.14
CA ALA A 181 17.49 18.44 -4.76
C ALA A 181 18.62 19.50 -4.73
N PRO A 182 18.47 20.57 -3.92
CA PRO A 182 19.53 21.57 -3.79
C PRO A 182 20.82 20.91 -3.27
N PRO A 183 22.01 21.38 -3.70
CA PRO A 183 23.27 20.80 -3.25
C PRO A 183 23.33 20.84 -1.72
N GLN A 184 23.52 19.67 -1.10
CA GLN A 184 23.64 19.61 0.35
C GLN A 184 24.83 20.46 0.76
N THR A 185 24.59 21.44 1.63
CA THR A 185 25.67 22.23 2.21
C THR A 185 26.58 21.27 2.96
N PRO A 186 27.90 21.26 2.71
CA PRO A 186 28.81 20.40 3.45
C PRO A 186 28.64 20.69 4.94
N ARG A 187 28.30 19.69 5.74
CA ARG A 187 28.32 19.84 7.20
C ARG A 187 29.74 20.19 7.60
N ASP A 188 29.94 21.38 8.16
CA ASP A 188 31.25 21.79 8.67
C ASP A 188 31.66 20.83 9.80
N PRO A 189 32.72 20.02 9.62
CA PRO A 189 33.15 19.06 10.63
C PRO A 189 33.66 19.73 11.92
N ARG A 190 33.75 21.07 11.97
CA ARG A 190 34.26 21.83 13.11
C ARG A 190 33.19 22.23 14.12
N VAL A 191 31.90 22.05 13.83
CA VAL A 191 30.83 22.29 14.81
C VAL A 191 30.59 21.01 15.63
N ARG A 192 31.55 20.67 16.49
CA ARG A 192 31.27 19.76 17.62
C ARG A 192 30.51 20.57 18.65
N GLY A 193 29.24 20.22 18.87
CA GLY A 193 28.43 20.82 19.92
C GLY A 193 29.11 20.66 21.28
N ASP A 194 29.32 21.78 21.96
CA ASP A 194 29.64 21.80 23.38
C ASP A 194 28.49 21.12 24.15
N ARG A 195 28.73 19.91 24.63
CA ARG A 195 27.92 19.31 25.70
C ARG A 195 28.35 19.97 27.02
N PRO A 196 27.43 20.53 27.82
CA PRO A 196 27.75 20.81 29.21
C PRO A 196 27.93 19.48 29.96
N ALA A 197 29.00 19.39 30.75
CA ALA A 197 29.34 18.27 31.63
C ALA A 197 28.36 18.19 32.82
N PRO A 198 28.24 17.03 33.51
CA PRO A 198 27.17 16.75 34.48
C PRO A 198 27.20 17.60 35.74
#